data_AF-A0A7W5PGB7-F1
#
_entry.id   AF-A0A7W5PGB7-F1
#
_cell.length_a   1.000
_cell.length_b   1.000
_cell.length_c   1.000
_cell.angle_alpha   90.00
_cell.angle_beta   90.00
_cell.angle_gamma   90.00
#
_symmetry.space_group_name_H-M   'P 1'
#
loop_
_entity.id
_entity.type
_entity.pdbx_description
1 polymer ?
#
loop_
_entity_poly.entity_id
_entity_poly.type
_entity_poly.pdbx_seq_one_letter_code
_entity_poly.pdbx_strand_id
1 'polypeptide(L)'
;MLDPFCGCGTAVHAAQKLARRWIGIDVTHLAIALIEKRLHAAFPDARFTVEGTPRDLASAEDLARRDRYQFQWWVVFLIGAMPHGGRRKGADGGVDGLLYCRPDGRTVERALVSVKSGEQVGVAMVRELHSAMVRDRAIAGVFVTRAAPTEPMIREAAAVGRFASSATGRSYARLQILTLAELMAGKRPDLPHIDPNAAFRQAVREDRGDQGSLL
;
A
#
# COMPACT_ATOMS: atom_id res chain seq x y z
N MET A 1 13.62 -19.33 -16.93
CA MET A 1 12.71 -18.47 -17.70
C MET A 1 12.99 -17.03 -17.31
N LEU A 2 13.15 -16.13 -18.27
CA LEU A 2 13.39 -14.72 -18.03
C LEU A 2 12.25 -13.95 -18.67
N ASP A 3 11.57 -13.13 -17.88
CA ASP A 3 10.55 -12.20 -18.34
C ASP A 3 11.06 -10.77 -18.08
N PRO A 4 11.67 -10.11 -19.08
CA PRO A 4 12.32 -8.81 -18.88
C PRO A 4 11.32 -7.64 -18.74
N PHE A 5 10.02 -7.90 -18.94
CA PHE A 5 8.94 -6.91 -18.79
C PHE A 5 7.70 -7.61 -18.23
N CYS A 6 7.80 -8.06 -16.99
CA CYS A 6 6.84 -8.99 -16.42
C CYS A 6 5.46 -8.40 -16.16
N GLY A 7 5.31 -7.07 -16.08
CA GLY A 7 4.03 -6.38 -16.16
C GLY A 7 2.98 -6.88 -15.17
N CYS A 8 1.99 -7.64 -15.65
CA CYS A 8 0.93 -8.23 -14.82
C CYS A 8 1.33 -9.55 -14.12
N GLY A 9 2.55 -10.03 -14.37
CA GLY A 9 3.15 -11.22 -13.74
C GLY A 9 2.67 -12.56 -14.27
N THR A 10 1.94 -12.60 -15.38
CA THR A 10 1.32 -13.85 -15.85
C THR A 10 2.36 -14.91 -16.21
N ALA A 11 3.46 -14.53 -16.86
CA ALA A 11 4.46 -15.50 -17.27
C ALA A 11 5.26 -16.02 -16.06
N VAL A 12 5.66 -15.15 -15.12
CA VAL A 12 6.32 -15.58 -13.86
C VAL A 12 5.39 -16.43 -13.00
N HIS A 13 4.09 -16.12 -12.96
CA HIS A 13 3.09 -16.95 -12.28
C HIS A 13 3.01 -18.35 -12.88
N ALA A 14 2.93 -18.47 -14.20
CA ALA A 14 2.94 -19.77 -14.88
C ALA A 14 4.26 -20.53 -14.62
N ALA A 15 5.40 -19.83 -14.67
CA ALA A 15 6.70 -20.45 -14.37
C ALA A 15 6.76 -20.97 -12.92
N GLN A 16 6.22 -20.23 -11.96
CA GLN A 16 6.11 -20.65 -10.56
C GLN A 16 5.22 -21.89 -10.40
N LYS A 17 4.03 -21.90 -11.05
CA LYS A 17 3.09 -23.02 -11.02
C LYS A 17 3.75 -24.33 -11.49
N LEU A 18 4.56 -24.22 -12.53
CA LEU A 18 5.25 -25.34 -13.19
C LEU A 18 6.62 -25.66 -12.57
N ALA A 19 6.91 -25.16 -11.37
CA ALA A 19 8.17 -25.37 -10.65
C ALA A 19 9.44 -25.03 -11.45
N ARG A 20 9.38 -24.04 -12.35
CA ARG A 20 10.52 -23.59 -13.15
C ARG A 20 11.30 -22.48 -12.42
N ARG A 21 12.61 -22.40 -12.65
CA ARG A 21 13.39 -21.21 -12.27
C ARG A 21 12.97 -20.02 -13.13
N TRP A 22 12.68 -18.88 -12.52
CA TRP A 22 12.27 -17.66 -13.22
C TRP A 22 12.93 -16.39 -12.67
N ILE A 23 13.03 -15.38 -13.52
CA ILE A 23 13.39 -14.00 -13.17
C ILE A 23 12.35 -13.11 -13.88
N GLY A 24 11.72 -12.21 -13.13
CA GLY A 24 10.82 -11.19 -13.65
C GLY A 24 11.41 -9.81 -13.40
N ILE A 25 11.43 -8.96 -14.43
CA ILE A 25 11.94 -7.59 -14.35
C ILE A 25 10.81 -6.65 -14.78
N ASP A 26 10.63 -5.57 -14.03
CA ASP A 26 9.76 -4.46 -14.42
C ASP A 26 10.41 -3.14 -13.98
N VAL A 27 10.05 -2.05 -14.65
CA VAL A 27 10.57 -0.71 -14.37
C VAL A 27 9.87 -0.05 -13.18
N THR A 28 8.65 -0.49 -12.82
CA THR A 28 7.87 0.15 -11.76
C THR A 28 7.78 -0.71 -10.50
N HIS A 29 8.01 -0.09 -9.34
CA HIS A 29 7.75 -0.72 -8.02
C HIS A 29 6.29 -1.16 -7.87
N LEU A 30 5.36 -0.47 -8.54
CA LEU A 30 3.95 -0.83 -8.63
C LEU A 30 3.76 -2.23 -9.25
N ALA A 31 4.31 -2.47 -10.44
CA ALA A 31 4.18 -3.76 -11.11
C ALA A 31 4.82 -4.87 -10.25
N ILE A 32 6.03 -4.63 -9.74
CA ILE A 32 6.73 -5.58 -8.88
C ILE A 32 5.90 -5.94 -7.63
N ALA A 33 5.35 -4.96 -6.92
CA ALA A 33 4.53 -5.20 -5.72
C ALA A 33 3.23 -5.96 -6.04
N LEU A 34 2.58 -5.67 -7.19
CA LEU A 34 1.39 -6.40 -7.62
C LEU A 34 1.70 -7.86 -7.97
N ILE A 35 2.82 -8.11 -8.63
CA ILE A 35 3.30 -9.45 -8.96
C ILE A 35 3.63 -10.22 -7.69
N GLU A 36 4.35 -9.61 -6.75
CA GLU A 36 4.68 -10.20 -5.45
C GLU A 36 3.41 -10.59 -4.68
N LYS A 37 2.43 -9.68 -4.58
CA LYS A 37 1.14 -9.94 -3.95
C LYS A 37 0.40 -11.10 -4.63
N ARG A 38 0.35 -11.11 -5.97
CA ARG A 38 -0.29 -12.17 -6.75
C ARG A 38 0.37 -13.53 -6.54
N LEU A 39 1.70 -13.58 -6.54
CA LEU A 39 2.47 -14.81 -6.34
C LEU A 39 2.27 -15.38 -4.93
N HIS A 40 2.36 -14.57 -3.88
CA HIS A 40 2.11 -15.03 -2.51
C HIS A 40 0.67 -15.48 -2.30
N ALA A 41 -0.31 -14.79 -2.92
CA ALA A 41 -1.71 -15.18 -2.83
C ALA A 41 -1.99 -16.54 -3.50
N ALA A 42 -1.38 -16.81 -4.65
CA ALA A 42 -1.55 -18.06 -5.38
C ALA A 42 -0.67 -19.20 -4.82
N PHE A 43 0.53 -18.87 -4.33
CA PHE A 43 1.54 -19.80 -3.85
C PHE A 43 2.10 -19.34 -2.50
N PRO A 44 1.42 -19.64 -1.37
CA PRO A 44 1.84 -19.18 -0.04
C PRO A 44 3.27 -19.62 0.35
N ASP A 45 3.73 -20.77 -0.16
CA ASP A 45 5.07 -21.31 0.10
C ASP A 45 6.11 -20.88 -0.95
N ALA A 46 5.78 -19.96 -1.86
CA ALA A 46 6.74 -19.48 -2.86
C ALA A 46 7.89 -18.74 -2.16
N ARG A 47 9.13 -19.08 -2.56
CA ARG A 47 10.34 -18.41 -2.09
C ARG A 47 11.01 -17.72 -3.28
N PHE A 48 10.99 -16.39 -3.27
CA PHE A 48 11.68 -15.56 -4.25
C PHE A 48 12.18 -14.28 -3.58
N THR A 49 13.18 -13.65 -4.20
CA THR A 49 13.74 -12.37 -3.75
C THR A 49 13.26 -11.25 -4.66
N VAL A 50 12.92 -10.11 -4.07
CA VAL A 50 12.64 -8.88 -4.81
C VAL A 50 13.84 -7.95 -4.63
N GLU A 51 14.46 -7.60 -5.75
CA GLU A 51 15.59 -6.66 -5.79
C GLU A 51 15.14 -5.34 -6.42
N GLY A 52 15.70 -4.22 -5.96
CA GLY A 52 15.40 -2.87 -6.47
C GLY A 52 14.27 -2.12 -5.75
N THR A 53 13.59 -2.74 -4.78
CA THR A 53 12.71 -2.05 -3.83
C THR A 53 13.47 -1.67 -2.55
N PRO A 54 13.14 -0.57 -1.87
CA PRO A 54 13.75 -0.24 -0.59
C PRO A 54 13.57 -1.35 0.45
N ARG A 55 14.68 -1.79 1.06
CA ARG A 55 14.71 -2.83 2.11
C ARG A 55 15.02 -2.28 3.50
N ASP A 56 15.50 -1.04 3.56
CA ASP A 56 15.88 -0.35 4.78
C ASP A 56 15.51 1.14 4.68
N LEU A 57 15.66 1.85 5.80
CA LEU A 57 15.34 3.28 5.87
C LEU A 57 16.21 4.10 4.91
N ALA A 58 17.49 3.80 4.78
CA ALA A 58 18.41 4.56 3.94
C ALA A 58 18.05 4.48 2.45
N SER A 59 17.74 3.28 1.95
CA SER A 59 17.26 3.05 0.59
C SER A 59 15.88 3.68 0.34
N ALA A 60 15.02 3.73 1.37
CA ALA A 60 13.71 4.37 1.26
C ALA A 60 13.81 5.91 1.21
N GLU A 61 14.69 6.50 2.02
CA GLU A 61 14.98 7.94 1.99
C GLU A 61 15.63 8.37 0.68
N ASP A 62 16.52 7.54 0.16
CA ASP A 62 17.14 7.76 -1.13
C ASP A 62 16.11 7.69 -2.28
N LEU A 63 15.20 6.72 -2.28
CA LEU A 63 14.09 6.67 -3.25
C LEU A 63 13.23 7.95 -3.15
N ALA A 64 12.93 8.41 -1.93
CA ALA A 64 12.17 9.65 -1.71
C ALA A 64 12.84 10.89 -2.34
N ARG A 65 14.18 10.91 -2.38
CA ARG A 65 14.97 12.01 -2.99
C ARG A 65 15.05 11.89 -4.50
N ARG A 66 15.31 10.69 -5.04
CA ARG A 66 15.52 10.48 -6.48
C ARG A 66 14.23 10.50 -7.29
N ASP A 67 13.19 9.83 -6.82
CA ASP A 67 11.90 9.73 -7.51
C ASP A 67 10.74 9.76 -6.52
N ARG A 68 10.20 10.96 -6.33
CA ARG A 68 9.09 11.22 -5.40
C ARG A 68 7.83 10.42 -5.75
N TYR A 69 7.57 10.15 -7.02
CA TYR A 69 6.37 9.44 -7.44
C TYR A 69 6.51 7.93 -7.17
N GLN A 70 7.66 7.35 -7.51
CA GLN A 70 7.94 5.96 -7.18
C GLN A 70 7.97 5.73 -5.67
N PHE A 71 8.50 6.69 -4.90
CA PHE A 71 8.43 6.63 -3.44
C PHE A 71 6.98 6.59 -2.93
N GLN A 72 6.12 7.50 -3.42
CA GLN A 72 4.72 7.53 -3.00
C GLN A 72 4.02 6.20 -3.31
N TRP A 73 4.22 5.67 -4.52
CA TRP A 73 3.65 4.38 -4.92
C TRP A 73 4.18 3.24 -4.07
N TRP A 74 5.50 3.18 -3.84
CA TRP A 74 6.10 2.16 -2.99
C TRP A 74 5.54 2.19 -1.57
N VAL A 75 5.38 3.36 -0.95
CA VAL A 75 4.75 3.48 0.38
C VAL A 75 3.30 3.01 0.38
N VAL A 76 2.51 3.39 -0.64
CA VAL A 76 1.12 2.94 -0.79
C VAL A 76 1.06 1.41 -0.81
N PHE A 77 1.94 0.74 -1.57
CA PHE A 77 2.02 -0.72 -1.57
C PHE A 77 2.48 -1.31 -0.24
N LEU A 78 3.49 -0.71 0.39
CA LEU A 78 4.05 -1.16 1.65
C LEU A 78 2.99 -1.27 2.75
N ILE A 79 2.02 -0.36 2.77
CA ILE A 79 0.92 -0.35 3.73
C ILE A 79 -0.32 -1.12 3.26
N GLY A 80 -0.26 -1.80 2.12
CA GLY A 80 -1.36 -2.57 1.55
C GLY A 80 -2.49 -1.72 0.93
N ALA A 81 -2.21 -0.45 0.65
CA ALA A 81 -3.15 0.46 0.02
C ALA A 81 -3.15 0.31 -1.50
N MET A 82 -4.25 0.77 -2.10
CA MET A 82 -4.43 0.85 -3.54
C MET A 82 -3.99 2.23 -4.06
N PRO A 83 -3.22 2.33 -5.13
CA PRO A 83 -2.88 3.62 -5.72
C PRO A 83 -4.13 4.36 -6.17
N HIS A 84 -4.17 5.66 -5.91
CA HIS A 84 -5.27 6.54 -6.27
C HIS A 84 -4.74 7.75 -7.04
N GLY A 85 -5.44 8.11 -8.13
CA GLY A 85 -4.97 9.13 -9.05
C GLY A 85 -3.86 8.63 -9.99
N GLY A 86 -3.86 9.13 -11.23
CA GLY A 86 -2.79 8.87 -12.21
C GLY A 86 -1.57 9.79 -11.99
N ARG A 87 -0.61 9.77 -12.92
CA ARG A 87 0.57 10.68 -12.91
C ARG A 87 0.20 12.18 -12.91
N ARG A 88 -1.00 12.54 -13.36
CA ARG A 88 -1.50 13.92 -13.28
C ARG A 88 -2.13 14.12 -11.90
N LYS A 89 -1.48 14.93 -11.07
CA LYS A 89 -2.07 15.51 -9.85
C LYS A 89 -3.25 16.39 -10.27
N GLY A 90 -4.43 15.79 -10.39
CA GLY A 90 -5.70 16.48 -10.59
C GLY A 90 -6.29 16.96 -9.26
N ALA A 91 -7.55 17.36 -9.29
CA ALA A 91 -8.35 17.92 -8.19
C ALA A 91 -8.52 17.01 -6.94
N ASP A 92 -7.78 15.90 -6.86
CA ASP A 92 -7.90 14.82 -5.87
C ASP A 92 -7.31 15.20 -4.50
N GLY A 93 -6.82 16.43 -4.32
CA GLY A 93 -6.47 17.01 -3.02
C GLY A 93 -5.27 16.35 -2.33
N GLY A 94 -4.39 15.68 -3.08
CA GLY A 94 -3.17 15.07 -2.54
C GLY A 94 -3.37 13.72 -1.85
N VAL A 95 -4.43 12.99 -2.21
CA VAL A 95 -4.62 11.57 -1.88
C VAL A 95 -3.80 10.72 -2.85
N ASP A 96 -2.91 9.89 -2.32
CA ASP A 96 -2.03 9.00 -3.10
C ASP A 96 -2.54 7.55 -3.13
N GLY A 97 -3.40 7.17 -2.19
CA GLY A 97 -3.96 5.82 -2.15
C GLY A 97 -5.22 5.65 -1.32
N LEU A 98 -5.82 4.47 -1.42
CA LEU A 98 -7.03 4.05 -0.72
C LEU A 98 -6.78 2.74 0.04
N LEU A 99 -7.13 2.71 1.32
CA LEU A 99 -7.26 1.49 2.10
C LEU A 99 -8.74 1.15 2.23
N TYR A 100 -9.03 -0.14 2.30
CA TYR A 100 -10.37 -0.65 2.54
C TYR A 100 -10.40 -1.45 3.82
N CYS A 101 -11.42 -1.23 4.63
CA CYS A 101 -11.59 -1.87 5.92
C CYS A 101 -13.06 -2.23 6.14
N ARG A 102 -13.34 -3.12 7.10
CA ARG A 102 -14.73 -3.47 7.50
C ARG A 102 -14.93 -3.25 8.99
N PRO A 103 -15.30 -2.04 9.42
CA PRO A 103 -15.46 -1.71 10.85
C PRO A 103 -16.51 -2.56 11.57
N ASP A 104 -17.54 -2.98 10.86
CA ASP A 104 -18.64 -3.85 11.33
C ASP A 104 -18.47 -5.32 10.86
N GLY A 105 -17.36 -5.63 10.17
CA GLY A 105 -17.08 -6.94 9.61
C GLY A 105 -17.84 -7.26 8.32
N ARG A 106 -18.69 -6.34 7.83
CA ARG A 106 -19.57 -6.56 6.66
C ARG A 106 -19.42 -5.47 5.62
N THR A 107 -19.60 -4.22 6.01
CA THR A 107 -19.61 -3.04 5.14
C THR A 107 -18.19 -2.63 4.82
N VAL A 108 -17.89 -2.51 3.52
CA VAL A 108 -16.60 -2.00 3.05
C VAL A 108 -16.59 -0.49 3.21
N GLU A 109 -15.68 0.00 4.03
CA GLU A 109 -15.40 1.41 4.23
C GLU A 109 -14.03 1.75 3.66
N ARG A 110 -13.85 3.02 3.27
CA ARG A 110 -12.58 3.52 2.72
C ARG A 110 -11.85 4.42 3.70
N ALA A 111 -10.53 4.29 3.70
CA ALA A 111 -9.61 5.22 4.33
C ALA A 111 -8.67 5.84 3.28
N LEU A 112 -8.46 7.15 3.35
CA LEU A 112 -7.60 7.87 2.41
C LEU A 112 -6.15 7.82 2.87
N VAL A 113 -5.21 7.68 1.93
CA VAL A 113 -3.77 7.69 2.20
C VAL A 113 -3.16 8.92 1.52
N SER A 114 -2.37 9.70 2.27
CA SER A 114 -1.53 10.77 1.72
C SER A 114 -0.09 10.56 2.15
N VAL A 115 0.82 10.49 1.18
CA VAL A 115 2.24 10.23 1.36
C VAL A 115 3.05 11.48 1.01
N LYS A 116 3.81 11.98 1.97
CA LYS A 116 4.71 13.13 1.79
C LYS A 116 6.17 12.68 1.77
N SER A 117 6.82 12.90 0.62
CA SER A 117 8.24 12.63 0.39
C SER A 117 9.18 13.77 0.81
N GLY A 118 8.65 14.95 1.16
CA GLY A 118 9.45 16.10 1.58
C GLY A 118 9.77 16.09 3.08
N GLU A 119 10.77 16.87 3.49
CA GLU A 119 11.08 17.10 4.92
C GLU A 119 10.14 18.11 5.56
N GLN A 120 9.64 19.04 4.74
CA GLN A 120 8.71 20.05 5.17
C GLN A 120 7.30 19.46 5.21
N VAL A 121 6.88 19.06 6.41
CA VAL A 121 5.51 18.67 6.72
C VAL A 121 4.93 19.61 7.77
N GLY A 122 3.62 19.81 7.74
CA GLY A 122 2.96 20.74 8.65
C GLY A 122 1.47 20.49 8.78
N VAL A 123 0.87 21.20 9.73
CA VAL A 123 -0.56 21.08 10.10
C VAL A 123 -1.49 21.28 8.91
N ALA A 124 -1.14 22.18 7.98
CA ALA A 124 -1.92 22.42 6.76
C ALA A 124 -2.15 21.13 5.96
N MET A 125 -1.13 20.27 5.82
CA MET A 125 -1.25 19.01 5.08
C MET A 125 -2.15 18.00 5.79
N VAL A 126 -2.18 18.01 7.13
CA VAL A 126 -3.10 17.18 7.93
C VAL A 126 -4.54 17.66 7.74
N ARG A 127 -4.76 18.98 7.72
CA ARG A 127 -6.07 19.59 7.44
C ARG A 127 -6.56 19.32 6.02
N GLU A 128 -5.66 19.36 5.03
CA GLU A 128 -5.98 19.00 3.65
C GLU A 128 -6.48 17.55 3.55
N LEU A 129 -5.79 16.60 4.21
CA LEU A 129 -6.24 15.21 4.27
C LEU A 129 -7.59 15.09 4.97
N HIS A 130 -7.80 15.79 6.09
CA HIS A 130 -9.09 15.79 6.78
C HIS A 130 -10.22 16.33 5.90
N SER A 131 -9.99 17.45 5.19
CA SER A 131 -10.95 18.00 4.23
C SER A 131 -11.29 17.01 3.11
N ALA A 132 -10.28 16.29 2.60
CA ALA A 132 -10.50 15.22 1.63
C ALA A 132 -11.34 14.07 2.23
N MET A 133 -11.08 13.67 3.48
CA MET A 133 -11.88 12.65 4.16
C MET A 133 -13.35 13.06 4.29
N VAL A 134 -13.63 14.32 4.64
CA VAL A 134 -15.01 14.83 4.75
C VAL A 134 -15.70 14.84 3.40
N ARG A 135 -15.05 15.40 2.38
CA ARG A 135 -15.57 15.44 0.99
C ARG A 135 -15.88 14.04 0.47
N ASP A 136 -14.96 13.11 0.69
CA ASP A 136 -15.04 11.75 0.16
C ASP A 136 -15.74 10.80 1.15
N ARG A 137 -16.30 11.29 2.26
CA ARG A 137 -16.97 10.47 3.30
C ARG A 137 -16.12 9.26 3.72
N ALA A 138 -14.79 9.44 3.80
CA ALA A 138 -13.89 8.39 4.24
C ALA A 138 -13.93 8.28 5.76
N ILE A 139 -14.01 7.05 6.27
CA ILE A 139 -14.10 6.83 7.72
C ILE A 139 -12.80 7.19 8.44
N ALA A 140 -11.67 7.03 7.74
CA ALA A 140 -10.34 7.32 8.26
C ALA A 140 -9.38 7.91 7.21
N GLY A 141 -8.24 8.41 7.68
CA GLY A 141 -7.13 8.92 6.90
C GLY A 141 -5.79 8.48 7.49
N VAL A 142 -4.83 8.18 6.60
CA VAL A 142 -3.47 7.77 6.94
C VAL A 142 -2.51 8.75 6.27
N PHE A 143 -1.84 9.55 7.09
CA PHE A 143 -0.79 10.46 6.66
C PHE A 143 0.57 9.80 6.86
N VAL A 144 1.31 9.58 5.78
CA VAL A 144 2.66 9.01 5.83
C VAL A 144 3.69 10.08 5.52
N THR A 145 4.72 10.18 6.36
CA THR A 145 5.80 11.17 6.22
C THR A 145 7.16 10.52 6.48
N ARG A 146 8.21 10.98 5.81
CA ARG A 146 9.58 10.63 6.20
C ARG A 146 10.13 11.51 7.33
N ALA A 147 9.63 12.74 7.46
CA ALA A 147 10.00 13.64 8.54
C ALA A 147 9.27 13.31 9.84
N ALA A 148 9.90 13.61 10.97
CA ALA A 148 9.25 13.53 12.28
C ALA A 148 8.05 14.50 12.32
N PRO A 149 6.85 14.04 12.72
CA PRO A 149 5.69 14.90 12.81
C PRO A 149 5.84 15.87 13.98
N THR A 150 5.37 17.10 13.78
CA THR A 150 5.40 18.11 14.86
C THR A 150 4.25 17.86 15.84
N GLU A 151 4.43 18.30 17.09
CA GLU A 151 3.39 18.21 18.13
C GLU A 151 2.04 18.83 17.68
N PRO A 152 2.00 20.00 17.00
CA PRO A 152 0.76 20.51 16.42
C PRO A 152 0.09 19.57 15.41
N MET A 153 0.87 18.85 14.58
CA MET A 153 0.31 17.88 13.64
C MET A 153 -0.35 16.71 14.36
N ILE A 154 0.30 16.19 15.41
CA ILE A 154 -0.22 15.08 16.22
C ILE A 154 -1.54 15.50 16.89
N ARG A 155 -1.59 16.70 17.46
CA ARG A 155 -2.82 17.24 18.06
C ARG A 155 -3.94 17.43 17.03
N GLU A 156 -3.63 17.98 15.86
CA GLU A 156 -4.60 18.17 14.78
C GLU A 156 -5.18 16.82 14.32
N ALA A 157 -4.32 15.81 14.15
CA ALA A 157 -4.75 14.45 13.80
C ALA A 157 -5.67 13.85 14.87
N ALA A 158 -5.29 13.98 16.14
CA ALA A 158 -6.07 13.49 17.26
C ALA A 158 -7.45 14.19 17.39
N ALA A 159 -7.52 15.49 17.08
CA ALA A 159 -8.73 16.28 17.14
C ALA A 159 -9.82 15.84 16.14
N VAL A 160 -9.44 15.14 15.05
CA VAL A 160 -10.40 14.53 14.10
C VAL A 160 -11.26 13.45 14.79
N GLY A 161 -10.77 12.91 15.90
CA GLY A 161 -11.51 11.99 16.76
C GLY A 161 -11.28 10.53 16.41
N ARG A 162 -12.18 9.69 16.92
CA ARG A 162 -12.09 8.23 16.81
C ARG A 162 -13.42 7.65 16.32
N PHE A 163 -13.37 6.46 15.74
CA PHE A 163 -14.57 5.69 15.40
C PHE A 163 -14.53 4.34 16.12
N ALA A 164 -15.70 3.78 16.43
CA ALA A 164 -15.82 2.47 17.04
C ALA A 164 -15.99 1.39 15.96
N SER A 165 -15.39 0.24 16.17
CA SER A 165 -15.59 -0.96 15.35
C SER A 165 -16.35 -1.98 16.19
N SER A 166 -17.58 -2.32 15.77
CA SER A 166 -18.35 -3.39 16.40
C SER A 166 -17.71 -4.76 16.16
N ALA A 167 -17.02 -4.97 15.05
CA ALA A 167 -16.36 -6.23 14.74
C ALA A 167 -15.20 -6.56 15.68
N THR A 168 -14.46 -5.53 16.15
CA THR A 168 -13.29 -5.72 17.02
C THR A 168 -13.52 -5.30 18.46
N GLY A 169 -14.65 -4.64 18.76
CA GLY A 169 -14.94 -4.06 20.08
C GLY A 169 -14.03 -2.91 20.49
N ARG A 170 -13.20 -2.40 19.57
CA ARG A 170 -12.18 -1.37 19.82
C ARG A 170 -12.54 -0.05 19.13
N SER A 171 -11.95 1.03 19.63
CA SER A 171 -11.98 2.34 18.98
C SER A 171 -10.67 2.59 18.23
N TYR A 172 -10.74 3.26 17.08
CA TYR A 172 -9.61 3.55 16.18
C TYR A 172 -9.54 5.05 15.88
N ALA A 173 -8.33 5.59 15.73
CA ALA A 173 -8.14 6.99 15.33
C ALA A 173 -8.65 7.21 13.90
N ARG A 174 -9.42 8.27 13.70
CA ARG A 174 -9.90 8.65 12.36
C ARG A 174 -8.79 9.23 11.50
N LEU A 175 -7.79 9.89 12.07
CA LEU A 175 -6.61 10.32 11.33
C LEU A 175 -5.36 9.83 12.04
N GLN A 176 -4.53 9.08 11.30
CA GLN A 176 -3.29 8.49 11.79
C GLN A 176 -2.11 9.13 11.08
N ILE A 177 -1.03 9.38 11.82
CA ILE A 177 0.26 9.79 11.27
C ILE A 177 1.23 8.62 11.46
N LEU A 178 1.88 8.21 10.39
CA LEU A 178 2.92 7.18 10.39
C LEU A 178 4.20 7.74 9.78
N THR A 179 5.33 7.48 10.44
CA THR A 179 6.63 7.82 9.90
C THR A 179 7.19 6.69 9.06
N LEU A 180 8.07 7.02 8.11
CA LEU A 180 8.79 6.04 7.32
C LEU A 180 9.60 5.08 8.22
N ALA A 181 10.26 5.60 9.25
CA ALA A 181 10.99 4.79 10.22
C ALA A 181 10.09 3.76 10.93
N GLU A 182 8.89 4.16 11.35
CA GLU A 182 7.93 3.24 11.95
C GLU A 182 7.44 2.17 10.96
N LEU A 183 7.19 2.55 9.70
CA LEU A 183 6.79 1.59 8.67
C LEU A 183 7.89 0.54 8.39
N MET A 184 9.15 0.97 8.40
CA MET A 184 10.33 0.10 8.29
C MET A 184 10.50 -0.79 9.53
N ALA A 185 10.09 -0.33 10.71
CA ALA A 185 10.03 -1.15 11.92
C ALA A 185 8.81 -2.10 11.97
N GLY A 186 8.01 -2.17 10.90
CA GLY A 186 6.86 -3.07 10.81
C GLY A 186 5.54 -2.49 11.30
N LYS A 187 5.50 -1.22 11.73
CA LYS A 187 4.23 -0.54 12.05
C LYS A 187 3.37 -0.47 10.78
N ARG A 188 2.07 -0.63 10.93
CA ARG A 188 1.08 -0.52 9.86
C ARG A 188 -0.10 0.34 10.32
N PRO A 189 -0.94 0.87 9.40
CA PRO A 189 -2.16 1.57 9.77
C PRO A 189 -3.04 0.71 10.69
N ASP A 190 -3.48 1.27 11.81
CA ASP A 190 -4.35 0.60 12.77
C ASP A 190 -5.81 0.79 12.34
N LEU A 191 -6.34 -0.13 11.52
CA LEU A 191 -7.71 -0.12 11.03
C LEU A 191 -8.33 -1.52 11.20
N PRO A 192 -9.64 -1.62 11.46
CA PRO A 192 -10.32 -2.91 11.67
C PRO A 192 -10.47 -3.68 10.35
N HIS A 193 -10.06 -4.95 10.33
CA HIS A 193 -10.24 -5.86 9.18
C HIS A 193 -9.87 -5.22 7.83
N ILE A 194 -8.60 -4.81 7.69
CA ILE A 194 -8.10 -4.30 6.41
C ILE A 194 -8.26 -5.38 5.35
N ASP A 195 -8.97 -5.07 4.28
CA ASP A 195 -9.17 -5.95 3.14
C ASP A 195 -8.56 -5.33 1.88
N PRO A 196 -7.29 -5.64 1.58
CA PRO A 196 -6.62 -5.14 0.39
C PRO A 196 -7.16 -5.78 -0.91
N ASN A 197 -8.10 -6.75 -0.81
CA ASN A 197 -8.79 -7.36 -1.93
C ASN A 197 -10.22 -6.83 -2.09
N ALA A 198 -10.71 -5.93 -1.23
CA ALA A 198 -12.04 -5.35 -1.40
C ALA A 198 -12.22 -4.63 -2.75
N ALA A 199 -11.12 -4.15 -3.36
CA ALA A 199 -11.10 -3.54 -4.69
C ALA A 199 -10.83 -4.53 -5.84
N PHE A 200 -10.48 -5.79 -5.55
CA PHE A 200 -10.06 -6.77 -6.56
C PHE A 200 -10.89 -8.06 -6.48
N ARG A 201 -11.26 -8.63 -7.64
CA ARG A 201 -11.73 -10.03 -7.66
C ARG A 201 -10.61 -10.94 -7.16
N GLN A 202 -10.87 -11.74 -6.11
CA GLN A 202 -9.91 -12.70 -5.58
C GLN A 202 -9.49 -13.69 -6.68
N ALA A 203 -8.19 -13.93 -6.78
CA ALA A 203 -7.65 -14.99 -7.63
C ALA A 203 -7.94 -16.36 -6.98
N VAL A 204 -8.35 -17.33 -7.78
CA VAL A 204 -8.56 -18.71 -7.34
C VAL A 204 -7.20 -19.30 -6.93
N ARG A 205 -7.16 -20.04 -5.80
CA ARG A 205 -5.95 -20.74 -5.35
C ARG A 205 -5.59 -21.82 -6.38
N GLU A 206 -4.32 -21.87 -6.76
CA GLU A 206 -3.85 -22.79 -7.80
C GLU A 206 -3.26 -24.06 -7.19
N ASP A 207 -3.62 -25.21 -7.74
CA ASP A 207 -2.91 -26.47 -7.48
C ASP A 207 -1.63 -26.53 -8.31
N ARG A 208 -0.55 -27.03 -7.70
CA ARG A 208 0.71 -27.27 -8.42
C ARG A 208 0.50 -28.43 -9.39
N GLY A 209 0.67 -28.15 -10.68
CA GLY A 209 0.55 -29.15 -11.74
C GLY A 209 1.79 -29.14 -12.61
N ASP A 210 2.25 -30.32 -13.02
CA ASP A 210 3.33 -30.45 -13.99
C ASP A 210 2.83 -30.14 -15.41
N GLN A 211 3.66 -29.47 -16.21
CA GLN A 211 3.35 -29.23 -17.61
C GLN A 211 3.51 -30.54 -18.39
N GLY A 212 2.42 -31.01 -19.02
CA GLY A 212 2.48 -32.13 -19.96
C GLY A 212 3.35 -31.84 -21.19
N SER A 213 3.51 -32.82 -22.08
CA SER A 213 4.33 -32.63 -23.29
C SER A 213 3.76 -31.51 -24.17
N LEU A 214 4.61 -30.54 -24.49
CA LEU A 214 4.33 -29.59 -25.56
C LEU A 214 4.66 -30.29 -26.89
N LEU A 215 3.73 -30.17 -27.86
CA LEU A 215 3.88 -30.66 -29.23
C LEU A 215 5.11 -30.06 -29.91
#